data_AF-V8NV25-F1
#
_entry.id   AF-V8NV25-F1
#
_cell.length_a   1.000
_cell.length_b   1.000
_cell.length_c   1.000
_cell.angle_alpha   90.00
_cell.angle_beta   90.00
_cell.angle_gamma   90.00
#
_symmetry.space_group_name_H-M   'P 1'
#
loop_
_entity.id
_entity.type
_entity.pdbx_description
1 polymer ?
#
loop_
_entity_poly.entity_id
_entity_poly.type
_entity_poly.pdbx_seq_one_letter_code
_entity_poly.pdbx_strand_id
1 'polypeptide(L)'
;MMAEESYPRSSIEDDFNYGTNVATASVHIRLAFLRKVYSILSVQIFLTTVTSAAFLYSTTIRTFVHESPALLLMALLGSLALIVALTLYRHQYPVNLYLLFGFTFLEAVTVAITVTFYEVSVVLQAFILTTTVFLALTLYTLQSKRDFSKAGAGLFTCLWILLLSSFLKKQTEMAKSLRSKWKRKMRAEKRKKNAPKELARLQSILKTNNGSKMDMDAKRNQKTLLDQHGQYPVWMNPRQRKKLKAKRVKGKNKSKAPKGLTW
;
A
#
# COMPACT_ATOMS: atom_id res chain seq x y z
N MET A 1 8.68 18.04 46.22
CA MET A 1 7.60 18.45 47.13
C MET A 1 7.12 19.82 46.70
N MET A 2 6.09 19.89 45.85
CA MET A 2 5.28 21.11 45.69
C MET A 2 3.98 20.83 46.43
N ALA A 3 3.59 21.73 47.32
CA ALA A 3 2.41 21.62 48.15
C ALA A 3 1.16 21.44 47.26
N GLU A 4 0.47 20.30 47.40
CA GLU A 4 -0.93 20.18 47.00
C GLU A 4 -1.73 21.04 47.99
N GLU A 5 -2.13 22.22 47.55
CA GLU A 5 -3.16 22.98 48.23
C GLU A 5 -4.49 22.21 48.05
N SER A 6 -4.85 21.47 49.10
CA SER A 6 -6.02 20.60 49.12
C SER A 6 -7.29 21.45 49.20
N TYR A 7 -7.85 21.83 48.05
CA TYR A 7 -9.17 22.45 47.96
C TYR A 7 -10.23 21.59 48.68
N PRO A 8 -11.11 22.19 49.51
CA PRO A 8 -12.13 21.44 50.23
C PRO A 8 -13.17 20.89 49.23
N ARG A 9 -13.21 19.56 49.09
CA ARG A 9 -14.02 18.78 48.12
C ARG A 9 -15.54 18.82 48.34
N SER A 10 -16.10 19.87 48.91
CA SER A 10 -17.53 19.96 49.26
C SER A 10 -18.09 21.39 49.21
N SER A 11 -17.61 22.21 48.27
CA SER A 11 -18.24 23.50 47.92
C SER A 11 -19.25 23.27 46.80
N ILE A 12 -20.36 24.01 46.79
CA ILE A 12 -21.35 24.03 45.70
C ILE A 12 -20.71 24.29 44.32
N GLU A 13 -19.53 24.93 44.31
CA GLU A 13 -18.70 25.19 43.13
C GLU A 13 -18.15 23.91 42.48
N ASP A 14 -17.93 22.83 43.24
CA ASP A 14 -17.52 21.53 42.69
C ASP A 14 -18.67 20.90 41.89
N ASP A 15 -19.91 21.05 42.33
CA ASP A 15 -21.09 20.52 41.64
C ASP A 15 -21.29 21.16 40.25
N PHE A 16 -20.96 22.46 40.11
CA PHE A 16 -20.93 23.15 38.81
C PHE A 16 -19.77 22.70 37.91
N ASN A 17 -18.69 22.16 38.48
CA ASN A 17 -17.52 21.69 37.74
C ASN A 17 -17.67 20.25 37.20
N TYR A 18 -18.55 19.42 37.79
CA TYR A 18 -18.72 18.01 37.42
C TYR A 18 -19.89 17.71 36.46
N GLY A 19 -20.83 18.65 36.26
CA GLY A 19 -22.01 18.46 35.43
C GLY A 19 -21.86 18.74 33.92
N THR A 20 -20.72 19.29 33.49
CA THR A 20 -20.50 19.76 32.11
C THR A 20 -19.31 19.05 31.46
N ASN A 21 -19.18 19.15 30.13
CA ASN A 21 -18.08 18.49 29.42
C ASN A 21 -16.70 18.96 29.97
N VAL A 22 -15.67 18.11 29.88
CA VAL A 22 -14.34 18.48 30.39
C VAL A 22 -13.81 19.78 29.77
N ALA A 23 -14.27 20.15 28.57
CA ALA A 23 -13.90 21.42 27.94
C ALA A 23 -14.38 22.67 28.70
N THR A 24 -15.49 22.59 29.43
CA THR A 24 -16.09 23.70 30.20
C THR A 24 -15.78 23.66 31.69
N ALA A 25 -15.17 22.57 32.17
CA ALA A 25 -14.68 22.47 33.54
C ALA A 25 -13.54 23.47 33.84
N SER A 26 -13.31 23.74 35.12
CA SER A 26 -12.23 24.62 35.57
C SER A 26 -10.85 24.20 35.03
N VAL A 27 -9.96 25.17 34.86
CA VAL A 27 -8.62 24.95 34.26
C VAL A 27 -7.82 23.90 35.03
N HIS A 28 -7.94 23.86 36.35
CA HIS A 28 -7.28 22.86 37.21
C HIS A 28 -7.76 21.44 36.91
N ILE A 29 -9.06 21.22 36.75
CA ILE A 29 -9.65 19.91 36.43
C ILE A 29 -9.25 19.46 35.02
N ARG A 30 -9.26 20.40 34.07
CA ARG A 30 -8.81 20.16 32.69
C ARG A 30 -7.35 19.73 32.63
N LEU A 31 -6.46 20.42 33.33
CA LEU A 31 -5.04 20.10 33.39
C LEU A 31 -4.79 18.76 34.09
N ALA A 32 -5.54 18.44 35.15
CA ALA A 32 -5.46 17.15 35.83
C ALA A 32 -5.90 15.99 34.92
N PHE A 33 -7.01 16.17 34.19
CA PHE A 33 -7.48 15.21 33.20
C PHE A 33 -6.46 15.00 32.08
N LEU A 34 -5.94 16.09 31.50
CA LEU A 34 -4.93 16.04 30.45
C LEU A 34 -3.67 15.30 30.94
N ARG A 35 -3.14 15.64 32.12
CA ARG A 35 -1.96 14.97 32.68
C ARG A 35 -2.17 13.46 32.79
N LYS A 36 -3.34 13.01 33.25
CA LYS A 36 -3.68 11.59 33.37
C LYS A 36 -3.75 10.90 32.01
N VAL A 37 -4.43 11.50 31.03
CA VAL A 37 -4.58 10.94 29.69
C VAL A 37 -3.25 10.86 28.95
N TYR A 38 -2.48 11.96 28.95
CA TYR A 38 -1.16 11.98 28.31
C TYR A 38 -0.19 11.02 28.99
N SER A 39 -0.22 10.90 30.33
CA SER A 39 0.60 9.92 31.03
C SER A 39 0.26 8.47 30.63
N ILE A 40 -1.03 8.12 30.53
CA ILE A 40 -1.45 6.78 30.09
C ILE A 40 -1.02 6.54 28.63
N LEU A 41 -1.25 7.50 27.75
CA LEU A 41 -0.88 7.42 26.33
C LEU A 41 0.63 7.25 26.16
N SER A 42 1.45 8.00 26.91
CA SER A 42 2.91 7.88 26.86
C SER A 42 3.38 6.47 27.28
N VAL A 43 2.79 5.90 28.32
CA VAL A 43 3.07 4.52 28.75
C VAL A 43 2.67 3.51 27.67
N GLN A 44 1.52 3.70 27.03
CA GLN A 44 1.05 2.84 25.93
C GLN A 44 2.00 2.87 24.73
N ILE A 45 2.44 4.05 24.30
CA ILE A 45 3.41 4.20 23.19
C ILE A 45 4.77 3.60 23.57
N PHE A 46 5.21 3.77 24.81
CA PHE A 46 6.46 3.16 25.27
C PHE A 46 6.38 1.63 25.24
N LEU A 47 5.28 1.06 25.75
CA LEU A 47 5.02 -0.37 25.73
C LEU A 47 5.00 -0.94 24.30
N THR A 48 4.30 -0.28 23.38
CA THR A 48 4.24 -0.72 21.97
C THR A 48 5.61 -0.65 21.30
N THR A 49 6.39 0.39 21.58
CA THR A 49 7.75 0.57 21.04
C THR A 49 8.69 -0.51 21.54
N VAL A 50 8.71 -0.76 22.86
CA VAL A 50 9.57 -1.79 23.47
C VAL A 50 9.20 -3.19 22.97
N THR A 51 7.91 -3.51 22.91
CA THR A 51 7.43 -4.81 22.43
C THR A 51 7.81 -5.01 20.95
N SER A 52 7.63 -3.99 20.12
CA SER A 52 8.00 -4.04 18.70
C SER A 52 9.52 -4.18 18.51
N ALA A 53 10.31 -3.45 19.30
CA ALA A 53 11.77 -3.56 19.27
C ALA A 53 12.23 -4.98 19.68
N ALA A 54 11.67 -5.56 20.74
CA ALA A 54 12.00 -6.91 21.18
C ALA A 54 11.74 -7.96 20.08
N PHE A 55 10.63 -7.85 19.36
CA PHE A 55 10.28 -8.76 18.25
C PHE A 55 11.17 -8.55 17.02
N LEU A 56 11.61 -7.32 16.76
CA LEU A 56 12.51 -7.00 15.65
C LEU A 56 13.95 -7.50 15.88
N TYR A 57 14.48 -7.33 17.09
CA TYR A 57 15.86 -7.71 17.41
C TYR A 57 16.02 -9.22 17.67
N SER A 58 14.98 -9.90 18.16
CA SER A 58 15.04 -11.33 18.42
C SER A 58 14.70 -12.15 17.17
N THR A 59 15.71 -12.79 16.59
CA THR A 59 15.52 -13.67 15.43
C THR A 59 14.61 -14.87 15.75
N THR A 60 14.70 -15.42 16.96
CA THR A 60 13.88 -16.55 17.42
C THR A 60 12.39 -16.22 17.49
N ILE A 61 12.04 -15.04 18.01
CA ILE A 61 10.63 -14.60 18.09
C ILE A 61 10.11 -14.37 16.67
N ARG A 62 10.93 -13.75 15.82
CA ARG A 62 10.56 -13.49 14.43
C ARG A 62 10.26 -14.78 13.65
N THR A 63 11.13 -15.79 13.73
CA THR A 63 10.90 -17.07 13.05
C THR A 63 9.63 -17.76 13.56
N PHE A 64 9.44 -17.80 14.89
CA PHE A 64 8.26 -18.40 15.50
C PHE A 64 6.94 -17.74 15.04
N VAL A 65 6.91 -16.41 14.99
CA VAL A 65 5.73 -15.65 14.54
C VAL A 65 5.44 -15.87 13.05
N HIS A 66 6.46 -15.99 12.22
CA HIS A 66 6.28 -16.29 10.79
C HIS A 66 5.81 -17.72 10.53
N GLU A 67 6.17 -18.68 11.38
CA GLU A 67 5.68 -20.06 11.32
C GLU A 67 4.23 -20.20 11.79
N SER A 68 3.80 -19.35 12.71
CA SER A 68 2.48 -19.43 13.35
C SER A 68 1.61 -18.19 13.07
N PRO A 69 1.02 -18.06 11.87
CA PRO A 69 0.11 -16.95 11.54
C PRO A 69 -1.14 -16.93 12.45
N ALA A 70 -1.42 -18.02 13.15
CA ALA A 70 -2.47 -18.11 14.17
C ALA A 70 -2.28 -17.10 15.31
N LEU A 71 -1.04 -16.74 15.68
CA LEU A 71 -0.79 -15.77 16.75
C LEU A 71 -1.36 -14.39 16.44
N LEU A 72 -1.24 -13.95 15.17
CA LEU A 72 -1.82 -12.68 14.74
C LEU A 72 -3.36 -12.72 14.87
N LEU A 73 -3.99 -13.81 14.42
CA LEU A 73 -5.45 -13.99 14.54
C LEU A 73 -5.92 -14.03 15.99
N MET A 74 -5.19 -14.74 16.86
CA MET A 74 -5.52 -14.82 18.28
C MET A 74 -5.42 -13.47 18.96
N ALA A 75 -4.37 -12.69 18.67
CA ALA A 75 -4.22 -11.35 19.22
C ALA A 75 -5.34 -10.40 18.74
N LEU A 76 -5.76 -10.53 17.48
CA LEU A 76 -6.81 -9.70 16.87
C LEU A 76 -8.22 -10.06 17.41
N LEU A 77 -8.52 -11.34 17.57
CA LEU A 77 -9.77 -11.78 18.22
C LEU A 77 -9.78 -11.42 19.71
N GLY A 78 -8.63 -11.55 20.38
CA GLY A 78 -8.46 -11.13 21.76
C GLY A 78 -8.66 -9.63 21.95
N SER A 79 -8.14 -8.78 21.06
CA SER A 79 -8.34 -7.33 21.15
C SER A 79 -9.79 -6.94 20.91
N LEU A 80 -10.50 -7.62 19.99
CA LEU A 80 -11.94 -7.45 19.80
C LEU A 80 -12.74 -7.82 21.06
N ALA A 81 -12.44 -8.96 21.68
CA ALA A 81 -13.10 -9.40 22.91
C ALA A 81 -12.85 -8.41 24.07
N LEU A 82 -11.62 -7.91 24.22
CA LEU A 82 -11.29 -6.91 25.22
C LEU A 82 -11.99 -5.58 24.97
N ILE A 83 -12.21 -5.19 23.71
CA ILE A 83 -13.00 -4.00 23.39
C ILE A 83 -14.45 -4.14 23.87
N VAL A 84 -15.05 -5.31 23.70
CA VAL A 84 -16.41 -5.60 24.21
C VAL A 84 -16.42 -5.60 25.73
N ALA A 85 -15.43 -6.21 26.38
CA ALA A 85 -15.30 -6.13 27.83
C ALA A 85 -15.14 -4.68 28.31
N LEU A 86 -14.35 -3.86 27.61
CA LEU A 86 -14.11 -2.47 27.95
C LEU A 86 -15.39 -1.64 27.88
N THR A 87 -16.26 -1.88 26.90
CA THR A 87 -17.53 -1.14 26.79
C THR A 87 -18.49 -1.48 27.93
N LEU A 88 -18.51 -2.75 28.37
CA LEU A 88 -19.32 -3.19 29.51
C LEU A 88 -18.81 -2.63 30.84
N TYR A 89 -17.49 -2.64 31.05
CA TYR A 89 -16.86 -2.21 32.31
C TYR A 89 -16.37 -0.76 32.31
N ARG A 90 -16.76 0.07 31.32
CA ARG A 90 -16.20 1.43 31.13
C ARG A 90 -16.32 2.37 32.34
N HIS A 91 -17.39 2.20 33.13
CA HIS A 91 -17.69 3.05 34.30
C HIS A 91 -17.19 2.45 35.63
N GLN A 92 -16.53 1.30 35.60
CA GLN A 92 -16.01 0.65 36.80
C GLN A 92 -14.51 0.91 36.93
N TYR A 93 -14.15 1.83 37.82
CA TYR A 93 -12.78 2.04 38.23
C TYR A 93 -12.46 1.13 39.42
N PRO A 94 -11.31 0.40 39.43
CA PRO A 94 -10.18 0.47 38.50
C PRO A 94 -10.19 -0.60 37.39
N VAL A 95 -11.22 -1.45 37.31
CA VAL A 95 -11.30 -2.57 36.35
C VAL A 95 -11.08 -2.11 34.90
N ASN A 96 -11.65 -0.96 34.53
CA ASN A 96 -11.48 -0.37 33.20
C ASN A 96 -10.01 -0.11 32.82
N LEU A 97 -9.13 0.18 33.78
CA LEU A 97 -7.71 0.42 33.53
C LEU A 97 -6.94 -0.88 33.31
N TYR A 98 -7.26 -1.95 34.03
CA TYR A 98 -6.66 -3.27 33.78
C TYR A 98 -7.06 -3.82 32.42
N LEU A 99 -8.35 -3.68 32.06
CA LEU A 99 -8.84 -4.05 30.73
C LEU A 99 -8.21 -3.19 29.63
N LEU A 100 -8.04 -1.87 29.86
CA LEU A 100 -7.34 -0.98 28.94
C LEU A 100 -5.89 -1.41 28.75
N PHE A 101 -5.18 -1.75 29.83
CA PHE A 101 -3.81 -2.24 29.76
C PHE A 101 -3.73 -3.54 28.96
N GLY A 102 -4.58 -4.52 29.24
CA GLY A 102 -4.65 -5.77 28.48
C GLY A 102 -4.92 -5.54 26.99
N PHE A 103 -5.84 -4.63 26.67
CA PHE A 103 -6.14 -4.24 25.30
C PHE A 103 -4.90 -3.64 24.62
N THR A 104 -4.22 -2.70 25.30
CA THR A 104 -3.02 -2.05 24.75
C THR A 104 -1.85 -3.02 24.57
N PHE A 105 -1.73 -4.02 25.43
CA PHE A 105 -0.72 -5.06 25.29
C PHE A 105 -1.00 -5.97 24.09
N LEU A 106 -2.25 -6.40 23.89
CA LEU A 106 -2.60 -7.18 22.69
C LEU A 106 -2.38 -6.36 21.41
N GLU A 107 -2.74 -5.08 21.41
CA GLU A 107 -2.46 -4.18 20.28
C GLU A 107 -0.95 -3.95 20.07
N ALA A 108 -0.15 -3.89 21.14
CA ALA A 108 1.30 -3.84 21.02
C ALA A 108 1.86 -5.11 20.34
N VAL A 109 1.32 -6.28 20.69
CA VAL A 109 1.72 -7.56 20.09
C VAL A 109 1.31 -7.65 18.62
N THR A 110 0.08 -7.25 18.24
CA THR A 110 -0.34 -7.24 16.82
C THR A 110 0.52 -6.30 15.98
N VAL A 111 0.85 -5.11 16.50
CA VAL A 111 1.78 -4.18 15.84
C VAL A 111 3.18 -4.79 15.73
N ALA A 112 3.71 -5.36 16.81
CA ALA A 112 5.04 -5.99 16.82
C ALA A 112 5.15 -7.11 15.77
N ILE A 113 4.15 -7.99 15.68
CA ILE A 113 4.06 -9.05 14.66
C ILE A 113 3.96 -8.46 13.25
N THR A 114 3.16 -7.41 13.05
CA THR A 114 3.02 -6.80 11.72
C THR A 114 4.32 -6.18 11.24
N VAL A 115 5.06 -5.56 12.15
CA VAL A 115 6.32 -4.88 11.88
C VAL A 115 7.44 -5.85 11.47
N THR A 116 7.41 -7.13 11.89
CA THR A 116 8.43 -8.12 11.48
C THR A 116 8.35 -8.53 9.99
N PHE A 117 7.23 -8.25 9.32
CA PHE A 117 7.08 -8.46 7.86
C PHE A 117 7.77 -7.38 7.02
N TYR A 118 8.19 -6.28 7.64
CA TYR A 118 8.88 -5.18 6.97
C TYR A 118 10.38 -5.19 7.32
N GLU A 119 11.18 -4.53 6.48
CA GLU A 119 12.60 -4.35 6.78
C GLU A 119 12.81 -3.32 7.90
N VAL A 120 13.75 -3.60 8.79
CA VAL A 120 14.04 -2.77 9.98
C VAL A 120 14.35 -1.33 9.60
N SER A 121 15.07 -1.11 8.49
CA SER A 121 15.39 0.20 7.94
C SER A 121 14.14 1.02 7.61
N VAL A 122 13.17 0.41 6.94
CA VAL A 122 11.90 1.03 6.55
C VAL A 122 11.06 1.35 7.79
N VAL A 123 11.04 0.45 8.76
CA VAL A 123 10.30 0.63 10.02
C VAL A 123 10.87 1.80 10.83
N LEU A 124 12.19 1.87 11.00
CA LEU A 124 12.83 2.96 11.75
C LEU A 124 12.62 4.32 11.08
N GLN A 125 12.71 4.36 9.74
CA GLN A 125 12.40 5.59 8.99
C GLN A 125 10.96 6.05 9.20
N ALA A 126 9.99 5.13 9.11
CA ALA A 126 8.59 5.43 9.35
C ALA A 126 8.35 5.93 10.79
N PHE A 127 8.99 5.29 11.78
CA PHE A 127 8.87 5.67 13.19
C PHE A 127 9.41 7.08 13.48
N ILE A 128 10.58 7.43 12.93
CA ILE A 128 11.17 8.77 13.09
C ILE A 128 10.26 9.82 12.45
N LEU A 129 9.74 9.53 11.24
CA LEU A 129 8.84 10.43 10.53
C LEU A 129 7.55 10.66 11.31
N THR A 130 6.87 9.61 11.78
CA THR A 130 5.60 9.72 12.51
C THR A 130 5.80 10.42 13.85
N THR A 131 6.89 10.12 14.57
CA THR A 131 7.23 10.78 15.84
C THR A 131 7.49 12.27 15.62
N THR A 132 8.25 12.62 14.59
CA THR A 132 8.55 14.03 14.27
C THR A 132 7.27 14.80 13.94
N VAL A 133 6.43 14.25 13.06
CA VAL A 133 5.15 14.87 12.69
C VAL A 133 4.22 14.98 13.90
N PHE A 134 4.13 13.93 14.73
CA PHE A 134 3.30 13.94 15.94
C PHE A 134 3.75 14.99 16.96
N LEU A 135 5.06 15.08 17.23
CA LEU A 135 5.61 16.09 18.14
C LEU A 135 5.45 17.49 17.59
N ALA A 136 5.70 17.70 16.29
CA ALA A 136 5.49 19.00 15.63
C ALA A 136 4.02 19.44 15.73
N LEU A 137 3.08 18.54 15.47
CA LEU A 137 1.65 18.83 15.60
C LEU A 137 1.27 19.07 17.07
N THR A 138 1.81 18.30 18.01
CA THR A 138 1.52 18.45 19.43
C THR A 138 2.03 19.79 19.96
N LEU A 139 3.26 20.19 19.60
CA LEU A 139 3.77 21.52 19.93
C LEU A 139 2.94 22.63 19.28
N TYR A 140 2.53 22.44 18.02
CA TYR A 140 1.65 23.37 17.34
C TYR A 140 0.29 23.49 18.04
N THR A 141 -0.33 22.38 18.48
CA THR A 141 -1.64 22.43 19.17
C THR A 141 -1.53 22.97 20.59
N LEU A 142 -0.38 22.82 21.27
CA LEU A 142 -0.13 23.42 22.58
C LEU A 142 0.09 24.94 22.50
N GLN A 143 0.61 25.45 21.38
CA GLN A 143 0.86 26.90 21.18
C GLN A 143 -0.29 27.62 20.46
N SER A 144 -1.00 26.93 19.56
CA SER A 144 -1.97 27.54 18.66
C SER A 144 -3.32 27.75 19.34
N LYS A 145 -3.86 28.97 19.21
CA LYS A 145 -5.22 29.32 19.64
C LYS A 145 -6.27 29.14 18.52
N ARG A 146 -5.93 28.44 17.43
CA ARG A 146 -6.85 28.27 16.29
C ARG A 146 -7.90 27.20 16.58
N ASP A 147 -9.16 27.55 16.38
CA ASP A 147 -10.29 26.63 16.51
C ASP A 147 -10.47 25.77 15.24
N PHE A 148 -10.19 24.47 15.35
CA PHE A 148 -10.34 23.51 14.24
C PHE A 148 -11.76 22.94 14.10
N SER A 149 -12.76 23.54 14.77
CA SER A 149 -14.13 23.01 14.78
C SER A 149 -14.73 22.87 13.37
N LYS A 150 -14.31 23.69 12.39
CA LYS A 150 -14.76 23.63 11.00
C LYS A 150 -13.99 22.61 10.14
N ALA A 151 -12.82 22.16 10.59
CA ALA A 151 -11.99 21.21 9.85
C ALA A 151 -12.50 19.75 9.92
N GLY A 152 -13.37 19.44 10.90
CA GLY A 152 -13.88 18.09 11.13
C GLY A 152 -14.60 17.48 9.91
N ALA A 153 -15.47 18.25 9.25
CA ALA A 153 -16.19 17.77 8.06
C ALA A 153 -15.25 17.47 6.88
N GLY A 154 -14.21 18.29 6.68
CA GLY A 154 -13.19 18.05 5.65
C GLY A 154 -12.33 16.82 5.94
N LEU A 155 -11.91 16.63 7.19
CA LEU A 155 -11.16 15.44 7.59
C LEU A 155 -12.00 14.15 7.47
N PHE A 156 -13.29 14.23 7.83
CA PHE A 156 -14.21 13.09 7.71
C PHE A 156 -14.44 12.69 6.25
N THR A 157 -14.67 13.65 5.35
CA THR A 157 -14.83 13.36 3.92
C THR A 157 -13.54 12.80 3.31
N CYS A 158 -12.38 13.36 3.67
CA CYS A 158 -11.08 12.85 3.25
C CYS A 158 -10.85 11.39 3.70
N LEU A 159 -11.17 11.06 4.96
CA LEU A 159 -11.07 9.71 5.49
C LEU A 159 -11.91 8.71 4.69
N TRP A 160 -13.17 9.04 4.39
CA TRP A 160 -14.04 8.17 3.60
C TRP A 160 -13.53 7.96 2.17
N ILE A 161 -13.00 9.02 1.54
CA ILE A 161 -12.37 8.91 0.21
C ILE A 161 -11.17 7.97 0.26
N LEU A 162 -10.33 8.05 1.31
CA LEU A 162 -9.17 7.16 1.48
C LEU A 162 -9.58 5.70 1.73
N LEU A 163 -10.61 5.45 2.53
CA LEU A 163 -11.14 4.10 2.76
C LEU A 163 -11.74 3.49 1.49
N LEU A 164 -12.60 4.24 0.79
CA LEU A 164 -13.22 3.79 -0.45
C LEU A 164 -12.18 3.58 -1.56
N SER A 165 -11.22 4.49 -1.71
CA SER A 165 -10.16 4.33 -2.71
C SER A 165 -9.25 3.13 -2.42
N SER A 166 -8.94 2.84 -1.16
CA SER A 166 -8.19 1.64 -0.76
C SER A 166 -8.95 0.35 -1.07
N PHE A 167 -10.25 0.32 -0.78
CA PHE A 167 -11.12 -0.82 -1.10
C PHE A 167 -11.25 -1.04 -2.62
N LEU A 168 -11.50 0.04 -3.38
CA LEU A 168 -11.60 0.00 -4.84
C LEU A 168 -10.29 -0.46 -5.47
N LYS A 169 -9.14 0.01 -4.97
CA LYS A 169 -7.83 -0.44 -5.46
C LYS A 169 -7.67 -1.96 -5.31
N LYS A 170 -7.99 -2.52 -4.14
CA LYS A 170 -7.96 -3.97 -3.90
C LYS A 170 -8.87 -4.74 -4.86
N GLN A 171 -10.09 -4.25 -5.08
CA GLN A 171 -11.03 -4.86 -6.02
C GLN A 171 -10.55 -4.81 -7.47
N THR A 172 -9.96 -3.70 -7.91
CA THR A 172 -9.43 -3.59 -9.28
C THR A 172 -8.26 -4.52 -9.52
N GLU A 173 -7.36 -4.70 -8.55
CA GLU A 173 -6.26 -5.67 -8.65
C GLU A 173 -6.79 -7.12 -8.71
N MET A 174 -7.76 -7.45 -7.87
CA MET A 174 -8.46 -8.74 -7.93
C MET A 174 -9.11 -8.96 -9.31
N ALA A 175 -9.85 -7.98 -9.82
CA ALA A 175 -10.51 -8.05 -11.12
C ALA A 175 -9.51 -8.17 -12.29
N LYS A 176 -8.38 -7.43 -12.26
CA LYS A 176 -7.29 -7.57 -13.24
C LYS A 176 -6.68 -8.98 -13.18
N SER A 177 -6.48 -9.53 -11.98
CA SER A 177 -5.94 -10.89 -11.79
C SER A 177 -6.87 -11.96 -12.36
N LEU A 178 -8.17 -11.87 -12.08
CA LEU A 178 -9.20 -12.79 -12.58
C LEU A 178 -9.34 -12.69 -14.09
N ARG A 179 -9.39 -11.47 -14.64
CA ARG A 179 -9.42 -11.22 -16.09
C ARG A 179 -8.17 -11.78 -16.79
N SER A 180 -7.00 -11.65 -16.17
CA SER A 180 -5.74 -12.21 -16.69
C SER A 180 -5.79 -13.75 -16.72
N LYS A 181 -6.20 -14.39 -15.61
CA LYS A 181 -6.38 -15.85 -15.52
C LYS A 181 -7.37 -16.36 -16.58
N TRP A 182 -8.52 -15.71 -16.72
CA TRP A 182 -9.53 -16.07 -17.74
C TRP A 182 -8.99 -15.94 -19.16
N LYS A 183 -8.30 -14.84 -19.48
CA LYS A 183 -7.71 -14.62 -20.82
C LYS A 183 -6.65 -15.67 -21.16
N ARG A 184 -5.86 -16.12 -20.19
CA ARG A 184 -4.88 -17.21 -20.38
C ARG A 184 -5.59 -18.54 -20.68
N LYS A 185 -6.64 -18.87 -19.90
CA LYS A 185 -7.47 -20.07 -20.11
C LYS A 185 -8.10 -20.08 -21.51
N MET A 186 -8.73 -18.98 -21.93
CA MET A 186 -9.36 -18.87 -23.25
C MET A 186 -8.37 -19.02 -24.42
N ARG A 187 -7.14 -18.52 -24.29
CA ARG A 187 -6.09 -18.72 -25.31
C ARG A 187 -5.66 -20.18 -25.40
N ALA A 188 -5.50 -20.86 -24.26
CA ALA A 188 -5.14 -22.28 -24.23
C ALA A 188 -6.25 -23.12 -24.88
N GLU A 189 -7.51 -22.84 -24.57
CA GLU A 189 -8.64 -23.54 -25.16
C GLU A 189 -8.78 -23.28 -26.67
N LYS A 190 -8.58 -22.02 -27.10
CA LYS A 190 -8.55 -21.68 -28.52
C LYS A 190 -7.43 -22.42 -29.25
N ARG A 191 -6.24 -22.54 -28.66
CA ARG A 191 -5.13 -23.34 -29.23
C ARG A 191 -5.51 -24.81 -29.38
N LYS A 192 -6.15 -25.42 -28.38
CA LYS A 192 -6.63 -26.81 -28.47
C LYS A 192 -7.60 -27.02 -29.63
N LYS A 193 -8.51 -26.07 -29.88
CA LYS A 193 -9.50 -26.14 -30.96
C LYS A 193 -8.91 -25.84 -32.35
N ASN A 194 -7.98 -24.88 -32.44
CA ASN A 194 -7.42 -24.43 -33.72
C ASN A 194 -6.19 -25.23 -34.18
N ALA A 195 -5.35 -25.73 -33.26
CA ALA A 195 -4.12 -26.45 -33.60
C ALA A 195 -4.34 -27.66 -34.53
N PRO A 196 -5.30 -28.58 -34.30
CA PRO A 196 -5.50 -29.71 -35.20
C PRO A 196 -6.08 -29.28 -36.55
N LYS A 197 -6.94 -28.25 -36.58
CA LYS A 197 -7.52 -27.72 -37.82
C LYS A 197 -6.48 -27.05 -38.71
N GLU A 198 -5.62 -26.23 -38.11
CA GLU A 198 -4.50 -25.58 -38.78
C GLU A 198 -3.48 -26.63 -39.23
N LEU A 199 -3.12 -27.61 -38.40
CA LEU A 199 -2.21 -28.71 -38.78
C LEU A 199 -2.76 -29.53 -39.95
N ALA A 200 -4.03 -29.92 -39.92
CA ALA A 200 -4.66 -30.67 -41.00
C ALA A 200 -4.68 -29.86 -42.31
N ARG A 201 -5.00 -28.57 -42.24
CA ARG A 201 -4.98 -27.65 -43.39
C ARG A 201 -3.57 -27.44 -43.93
N LEU A 202 -2.57 -27.33 -43.06
CA LEU A 202 -1.18 -27.19 -43.47
C LEU A 202 -0.64 -28.49 -44.07
N GLN A 203 -0.96 -29.63 -43.49
CA GLN A 203 -0.61 -30.95 -44.04
C GLN A 203 -1.29 -31.20 -45.39
N SER A 204 -2.55 -30.78 -45.57
CA SER A 204 -3.23 -30.91 -46.86
C SER A 204 -2.58 -30.04 -47.93
N ILE A 205 -2.30 -28.76 -47.63
CA ILE A 205 -1.58 -27.86 -48.54
C ILE A 205 -0.20 -28.44 -48.90
N LEU A 206 0.54 -28.98 -47.93
CA LEU A 206 1.87 -29.55 -48.17
C LEU A 206 1.80 -30.79 -49.06
N LYS A 207 0.77 -31.64 -48.88
CA LYS A 207 0.49 -32.78 -49.78
C LYS A 207 0.12 -32.32 -51.19
N THR A 208 -0.71 -31.29 -51.34
CA THR A 208 -1.11 -30.75 -52.65
C THR A 208 0.06 -30.05 -53.36
N ASN A 209 1.00 -29.47 -52.62
CA ASN A 209 2.13 -28.70 -53.17
C ASN A 209 3.37 -29.54 -53.50
N ASN A 210 3.39 -30.83 -53.17
CA ASN A 210 4.45 -31.75 -53.63
C ASN A 210 4.46 -31.95 -55.17
N GLY A 211 3.45 -31.45 -55.89
CA GLY A 211 3.40 -31.42 -57.36
C GLY A 211 3.72 -30.06 -58.00
N SER A 212 3.82 -28.97 -57.21
CA SER A 212 4.10 -27.63 -57.73
C SER A 212 5.36 -27.09 -57.10
N LYS A 213 6.44 -27.04 -57.88
CA LYS A 213 7.62 -26.23 -57.59
C LYS A 213 7.15 -24.82 -57.23
N MET A 214 7.31 -24.41 -55.98
CA MET A 214 7.24 -23.01 -55.61
C MET A 214 8.37 -22.32 -56.36
N ASP A 215 8.03 -21.56 -57.40
CA ASP A 215 8.97 -20.62 -58.00
C ASP A 215 9.48 -19.71 -56.89
N MET A 216 10.71 -19.97 -56.44
CA MET A 216 11.44 -19.06 -55.60
C MET A 216 11.64 -17.82 -56.44
N ASP A 217 10.84 -16.78 -56.18
CA ASP A 217 10.90 -15.47 -56.82
C ASP A 217 12.35 -15.10 -57.16
N ALA A 218 12.71 -15.30 -58.42
CA ALA A 218 14.04 -15.02 -58.91
C ALA A 218 14.26 -13.49 -58.80
N LYS A 219 15.36 -13.13 -58.13
CA LYS A 219 15.92 -11.76 -58.02
C LYS A 219 15.16 -10.77 -57.12
N ARG A 220 15.25 -10.94 -55.78
CA ARG A 220 15.09 -9.83 -54.81
C ARG A 220 16.46 -9.24 -54.43
N ASN A 221 16.53 -7.93 -54.24
CA ASN A 221 17.79 -7.25 -53.88
C ASN A 221 18.15 -7.53 -52.40
N GLN A 222 19.29 -8.20 -52.15
CA GLN A 222 19.71 -8.63 -50.80
C GLN A 222 19.83 -7.48 -49.77
N LYS A 223 20.11 -6.25 -50.22
CA LYS A 223 20.28 -5.10 -49.30
C LYS A 223 18.97 -4.44 -48.93
N THR A 224 17.99 -4.45 -49.82
CA THR A 224 16.71 -3.75 -49.60
C THR A 224 15.56 -4.70 -49.31
N LEU A 225 15.71 -5.98 -49.64
CA LEU A 225 14.69 -7.03 -49.56
C LEU A 225 13.42 -6.70 -50.37
N LEU A 226 13.50 -5.77 -51.33
CA LEU A 226 12.42 -5.45 -52.24
C LEU A 226 12.49 -6.36 -53.47
N ASP A 227 11.33 -6.64 -54.03
CA ASP A 227 11.19 -7.20 -55.38
C ASP A 227 11.35 -6.11 -56.47
N GLN A 228 11.23 -6.53 -57.73
CA GLN A 228 11.33 -5.68 -58.90
C GLN A 228 10.24 -4.59 -58.95
N HIS A 229 9.11 -4.80 -58.25
CA HIS A 229 7.99 -3.86 -58.14
C HIS A 229 8.05 -2.98 -56.88
N GLY A 230 9.11 -3.12 -56.08
CA GLY A 230 9.36 -2.31 -54.90
C GLY A 230 8.54 -2.69 -53.65
N GLN A 231 7.97 -3.90 -53.62
CA GLN A 231 7.19 -4.41 -52.50
C GLN A 231 8.04 -5.27 -51.56
N TYR A 232 7.65 -5.29 -50.28
CA TYR A 232 8.29 -6.13 -49.26
C TYR A 232 7.66 -7.53 -49.24
N PRO A 233 8.40 -8.56 -48.80
CA PRO A 233 7.86 -9.91 -48.75
C PRO A 233 6.62 -10.01 -47.86
N VAL A 234 5.65 -10.80 -48.31
CA VAL A 234 4.35 -10.97 -47.63
C VAL A 234 4.51 -11.57 -46.23
N TRP A 235 5.52 -12.42 -46.03
CA TRP A 235 5.87 -13.01 -44.73
C TRP A 235 6.54 -12.02 -43.75
N MET A 236 6.90 -10.81 -44.20
CA MET A 236 7.63 -9.85 -43.37
C MET A 236 6.70 -9.04 -42.44
N ASN A 237 7.02 -9.06 -41.14
CA ASN A 237 6.25 -8.38 -40.10
C ASN A 237 6.05 -6.87 -40.41
N PRO A 238 4.81 -6.33 -40.40
CA PRO A 238 4.53 -4.93 -40.73
C PRO A 238 5.40 -3.90 -39.99
N ARG A 239 5.74 -4.17 -38.72
CA ARG A 239 6.60 -3.28 -37.92
C ARG A 239 8.03 -3.19 -38.46
N GLN A 240 8.58 -4.31 -38.93
CA GLN A 240 9.91 -4.36 -39.53
C GLN A 240 9.94 -3.63 -40.88
N ARG A 241 8.91 -3.81 -41.71
CA ARG A 241 8.74 -3.07 -42.98
C ARG A 241 8.76 -1.56 -42.74
N LYS A 242 8.02 -1.07 -41.73
CA LYS A 242 8.00 0.35 -41.35
C LYS A 242 9.37 0.86 -40.88
N LYS A 243 10.11 0.05 -40.10
CA LYS A 243 11.47 0.38 -39.63
C LYS A 243 12.49 0.48 -40.77
N LEU A 244 12.43 -0.44 -41.74
CA LEU A 244 13.31 -0.43 -42.91
C LEU A 244 12.99 0.74 -43.87
N LYS A 245 11.70 1.03 -44.10
CA LYS A 245 11.28 2.24 -44.84
C LYS A 245 11.83 3.51 -44.17
N ALA A 246 11.67 3.64 -42.85
CA ALA A 246 12.17 4.80 -42.10
C ALA A 246 13.70 4.94 -42.17
N LYS A 247 14.46 3.83 -42.06
CA LYS A 247 15.93 3.83 -42.21
C LYS A 247 16.36 4.27 -43.61
N ARG A 248 15.66 3.88 -44.67
CA ARG A 248 15.95 4.31 -46.04
C ARG A 248 15.68 5.79 -46.27
N VAL A 249 14.58 6.32 -45.75
CA VAL A 249 14.27 7.77 -45.82
C VAL A 249 15.34 8.58 -45.08
N LYS A 250 15.76 8.13 -43.89
CA LYS A 250 16.81 8.78 -43.11
C LYS A 250 18.20 8.70 -43.76
N GLY A 251 18.47 7.63 -44.53
CA GLY A 251 19.70 7.47 -45.31
C GLY A 251 19.76 8.34 -46.57
N LYS A 252 18.63 8.57 -47.25
CA LYS A 252 18.54 9.47 -48.40
C LYS A 252 18.71 10.96 -48.02
N ASN A 253 18.25 11.36 -46.84
CA ASN A 253 18.40 12.74 -46.34
C ASN A 253 19.79 13.05 -45.73
N LYS A 254 20.74 12.11 -45.75
CA LYS A 254 22.16 12.40 -45.44
C LYS A 254 22.90 12.65 -46.76
N SER A 255 22.66 13.79 -47.40
CA SER A 255 23.65 14.32 -48.36
C SER A 255 24.95 14.62 -47.60
N LYS A 256 26.08 14.30 -48.22
CA LYS A 256 27.42 14.45 -47.65
C LYS A 256 27.65 15.94 -47.32
N ALA A 257 27.84 16.27 -46.04
CA ALA A 257 28.50 17.52 -45.69
C ALA A 257 29.94 17.45 -46.24
N PRO A 258 30.39 18.40 -47.07
CA PRO A 258 31.78 18.43 -47.49
C PRO A 258 32.65 18.68 -46.25
N LYS A 259 33.59 17.78 -46.00
CA LYS A 259 34.66 18.02 -45.03
C LYS A 259 35.60 19.06 -45.67
N GLY A 260 35.33 20.33 -45.41
CA GLY A 260 36.23 21.43 -45.73
C GLY A 260 37.48 21.33 -44.86
N LEU A 261 38.65 21.40 -45.52
CA LEU A 261 39.92 21.74 -44.90
C LEU A 261 39.80 23.14 -44.26
N THR A 262 40.22 23.27 -43.02
CA THR A 262 40.83 24.51 -42.53
C THR A 262 41.98 24.14 -41.61
N TRP A 263 43.13 24.75 -41.89
CA TRP A 263 44.33 24.78 -41.07
C TRP A 263 44.06 25.44 -39.71
#